data_AF-A0AAD6HLA7-F1
#
_entry.id   AF-A0AAD6HLA7-F1
#
_cell.length_a   1.000
_cell.length_b   1.000
_cell.length_c   1.000
_cell.angle_alpha   90.00
_cell.angle_beta   90.00
_cell.angle_gamma   90.00
#
_symmetry.space_group_name_H-M   'P 1'
#
loop_
_entity.id
_entity.type
_entity.pdbx_description
1 polymer ?
#
loop_
_entity_poly.entity_id
_entity_poly.type
_entity_poly.pdbx_seq_one_letter_code
_entity_poly.pdbx_strand_id
1 'polypeptide(L)'
;MWDGRFFDPEEATENWKTLEGPWKKFGPFENAMDLFGDGSLWIIQAPGHMPGNLAACARLESGDWVMLGSDCCHSRELFIGSKEFASFELPNGATFSLHQDVPAARDTLERMRIMEEKFRAHVALAHDTAWIEKGNDSVLLSLLDDEFRRDIRVALKHQTPF
;
A
#
# COMPACT_ATOMS: atom_id res chain seq x y z
N MET A 1 -14.41 7.42 14.36
CA MET A 1 -14.60 8.84 13.98
C MET A 1 -13.21 9.42 13.77
N TRP A 2 -12.89 9.89 12.57
CA TRP A 2 -11.58 10.45 12.26
C TRP A 2 -11.45 11.85 12.86
N ASP A 3 -10.34 12.15 13.52
CA ASP A 3 -10.02 13.47 14.06
C ASP A 3 -8.85 14.05 13.27
N GLY A 4 -9.11 15.09 12.47
CA GLY A 4 -8.09 15.72 11.64
C GLY A 4 -6.99 16.43 12.44
N ARG A 5 -7.18 16.63 13.74
CA ARG A 5 -6.21 17.30 14.60
C ARG A 5 -5.03 16.43 15.00
N PHE A 6 -4.98 15.17 14.60
CA PHE A 6 -3.84 14.28 14.88
C PHE A 6 -2.50 14.86 14.41
N PHE A 7 -2.51 15.62 13.32
CA PHE A 7 -1.31 16.25 12.73
C PHE A 7 -1.33 17.78 12.85
N ASP A 8 -2.26 18.34 13.62
CA ASP A 8 -2.33 19.79 13.81
C ASP A 8 -1.11 20.27 14.60
N PRO A 9 -0.38 21.30 14.14
CA PRO A 9 0.84 21.75 14.80
C PRO A 9 0.59 22.43 16.16
N GLU A 10 -0.63 22.92 16.42
CA GLU A 10 -0.98 23.67 17.64
C GLU A 10 -1.95 22.88 18.53
N GLU A 11 -2.92 22.20 17.93
CA GLU A 11 -4.03 21.51 18.59
C GLU A 11 -3.91 19.98 18.49
N ALA A 12 -2.67 19.47 18.36
CA ALA A 12 -2.38 18.04 18.26
C ALA A 12 -3.10 17.22 19.35
N THR A 13 -3.99 16.32 18.96
CA THR A 13 -4.66 15.43 19.90
C THR A 13 -3.81 14.22 20.28
N GLU A 14 -2.73 13.95 19.54
CA GLU A 14 -1.84 12.82 19.74
C GLU A 14 -0.38 13.24 19.57
N ASN A 15 0.51 12.52 20.24
CA ASN A 15 1.94 12.69 20.06
C ASN A 15 2.43 11.84 18.89
N TRP A 16 3.07 12.47 17.91
CA TRP A 16 3.72 11.78 16.80
C TRP A 16 5.19 12.17 16.70
N LYS A 17 5.98 11.31 16.07
CA LYS A 17 7.38 11.58 15.73
C LYS A 17 7.72 10.95 14.39
N THR A 18 8.58 11.61 13.64
CA THR A 18 9.14 11.04 12.42
C THR A 18 9.98 9.81 12.78
N LEU A 19 9.89 8.76 11.96
CA LEU A 19 10.76 7.61 12.06
C LEU A 19 12.16 8.00 11.59
N GLU A 20 13.11 8.09 12.53
CA GLU A 20 14.50 8.49 12.23
C GLU A 20 15.33 7.35 11.63
N GLY A 21 14.84 6.10 11.73
CA GLY A 21 15.53 4.90 11.30
C GLY A 21 16.07 4.07 12.48
N PRO A 22 17.08 3.20 12.26
CA PRO A 22 17.90 3.10 11.05
C PRO A 22 17.13 2.54 9.85
N TRP A 23 17.29 3.20 8.69
CA TRP A 23 16.85 2.68 7.40
C TRP A 23 17.88 1.68 6.87
N LYS A 24 17.40 0.55 6.38
CA LYS A 24 18.17 -0.60 5.91
C LYS A 24 17.54 -1.15 4.64
N LYS A 25 18.32 -1.91 3.88
CA LYS A 25 17.82 -2.62 2.71
C LYS A 25 16.86 -3.76 3.10
N PHE A 26 15.73 -3.87 2.42
CA PHE A 26 14.78 -4.98 2.51
C PHE A 26 14.31 -5.38 1.11
N GLY A 27 14.71 -6.58 0.66
CA GLY A 27 14.46 -7.03 -0.71
C GLY A 27 14.99 -6.03 -1.75
N PRO A 28 14.15 -5.52 -2.67
CA PRO A 28 14.52 -4.52 -3.66
C PRO A 28 14.46 -3.08 -3.13
N PHE A 29 14.02 -2.83 -1.90
CA PHE A 29 13.94 -1.48 -1.31
C PHE A 29 15.20 -1.13 -0.53
N GLU A 30 15.77 0.05 -0.78
CA GLU A 30 16.99 0.51 -0.09
C GLU A 30 16.69 1.07 1.31
N ASN A 31 15.48 1.61 1.53
CA ASN A 31 15.09 2.26 2.77
C ASN A 31 13.87 1.59 3.41
N ALA A 32 14.13 0.67 4.32
CA ALA A 32 13.13 0.00 5.14
C ALA A 32 13.60 -0.10 6.60
N MET A 33 12.68 -0.22 7.54
CA MET A 33 12.96 -0.27 8.96
C MET A 33 12.22 -1.45 9.57
N ASP A 34 12.96 -2.35 10.20
CA ASP A 34 12.39 -3.39 11.06
C ASP A 34 11.84 -2.73 12.33
N LEU A 35 10.53 -2.63 12.43
CA LEU A 35 9.85 -1.81 13.43
C LEU A 35 9.99 -2.41 14.83
N PHE A 36 9.96 -3.74 14.94
CA PHE A 36 10.05 -4.47 16.20
C PHE A 36 11.47 -4.98 16.50
N GLY A 37 12.33 -5.06 15.48
CA GLY A 37 13.70 -5.55 15.62
C GLY A 37 13.83 -7.08 15.61
N ASP A 38 12.73 -7.79 15.40
CA ASP A 38 12.66 -9.25 15.29
C ASP A 38 12.46 -9.72 13.83
N GLY A 39 12.38 -8.79 12.89
CA GLY A 39 12.19 -9.04 11.46
C GLY A 39 10.75 -9.36 11.06
N SER A 40 9.76 -9.24 11.95
CA SER A 40 8.36 -9.59 11.69
C SER A 40 7.59 -8.50 10.94
N LEU A 41 7.93 -7.22 11.11
CA LEU A 41 7.27 -6.09 10.46
C LEU A 41 8.27 -5.04 9.98
N TRP A 42 8.21 -4.75 8.69
CA TRP A 42 9.07 -3.78 8.03
C TRP A 42 8.24 -2.60 7.53
N ILE A 43 8.62 -1.39 7.92
CA ILE A 43 8.11 -0.14 7.34
C ILE A 43 9.03 0.26 6.20
N ILE A 44 8.48 0.50 5.01
CA ILE A 44 9.23 0.66 3.76
C ILE A 44 8.90 2.03 3.17
N GLN A 45 9.92 2.81 2.82
CA GLN A 45 9.71 4.03 2.05
C GLN A 45 9.27 3.69 0.63
N ALA A 46 8.12 4.21 0.22
CA ALA A 46 7.48 3.88 -1.05
C ALA A 46 6.95 5.17 -1.72
N PRO A 47 7.85 6.10 -2.10
CA PRO A 47 7.48 7.40 -2.62
C PRO A 47 6.81 7.30 -3.99
N GLY A 48 6.10 8.37 -4.37
CA GLY A 48 5.54 8.53 -5.72
C GLY A 48 4.12 9.06 -5.67
N HIS A 49 3.24 8.42 -4.89
CA HIS A 49 1.92 8.98 -4.59
C HIS A 49 2.07 10.32 -3.85
N MET A 50 2.79 10.27 -2.74
CA MET A 50 3.29 11.43 -2.00
C MET A 50 4.75 11.16 -1.55
N PRO A 51 5.58 12.20 -1.31
CA PRO A 51 6.96 12.04 -0.88
C PRO A 51 7.13 11.20 0.39
N GLY A 52 6.18 11.30 1.33
CA GLY A 52 6.19 10.57 2.60
C GLY A 52 5.40 9.26 2.58
N ASN A 53 4.99 8.75 1.41
CA ASN A 53 4.20 7.52 1.34
C ASN A 53 5.02 6.31 1.80
N LEU A 54 4.39 5.48 2.63
CA LEU A 54 4.99 4.29 3.21
C LEU A 54 4.20 3.05 2.78
N ALA A 55 4.93 1.96 2.59
CA ALA A 55 4.37 0.61 2.53
C ALA A 55 4.82 -0.17 3.78
N ALA A 56 4.22 -1.33 4.02
CA ALA A 56 4.68 -2.24 5.06
C ALA A 56 4.82 -3.67 4.52
N CYS A 57 5.71 -4.46 5.10
CA CYS A 57 5.82 -5.89 4.81
C CYS A 57 5.86 -6.68 6.12
N ALA A 58 4.89 -7.56 6.32
CA ALA A 58 4.73 -8.38 7.52
C ALA A 58 5.02 -9.85 7.22
N ARG A 59 5.72 -10.51 8.12
CA ARG A 59 5.94 -11.96 8.09
C ARG A 59 4.89 -12.63 8.97
N LEU A 60 4.13 -13.55 8.38
CA LEU A 60 3.16 -14.35 9.13
C LEU A 60 3.85 -15.52 9.83
N GLU A 61 3.20 -16.10 10.85
CA GLU A 61 3.67 -17.31 11.52
C GLU A 61 3.79 -18.50 10.56
N SER A 62 2.98 -18.54 9.50
CA SER A 62 3.10 -19.53 8.41
C SER A 62 4.42 -19.44 7.65
N GLY A 63 5.12 -18.31 7.76
CA GLY A 63 6.33 -17.98 7.01
C GLY A 63 6.09 -17.15 5.76
N ASP A 64 4.82 -16.94 5.38
CA ASP A 64 4.43 -16.11 4.23
C ASP A 64 4.70 -14.63 4.50
N TRP A 65 4.95 -13.88 3.43
CA TRP A 65 5.10 -12.43 3.48
C TRP A 65 3.87 -11.74 2.91
N VAL A 66 3.37 -10.73 3.61
CA VAL A 66 2.29 -9.86 3.14
C VAL A 66 2.84 -8.45 3.00
N MET A 67 2.79 -7.89 1.80
CA MET A 67 3.13 -6.50 1.53
C MET A 67 1.86 -5.66 1.44
N LEU A 68 1.74 -4.69 2.35
CA LEU A 68 0.67 -3.70 2.38
C LEU A 68 1.14 -2.46 1.61
N GLY A 69 0.64 -2.32 0.38
CA GLY A 69 1.07 -1.31 -0.58
C GLY A 69 0.54 0.09 -0.36
N SER A 70 -0.42 0.30 0.55
CA SER A 70 -1.08 1.59 0.75
C SER A 70 -1.54 2.20 -0.60
N ASP A 71 -1.41 3.51 -0.76
CA ASP A 71 -1.76 4.27 -1.96
C ASP A 71 -0.61 4.33 -2.98
N CYS A 72 0.36 3.39 -2.93
CA CYS A 72 1.36 3.27 -4.00
C CYS A 72 0.67 3.08 -5.36
N CYS A 73 -0.45 2.36 -5.37
CA CYS A 73 -1.25 2.10 -6.56
C CYS A 73 -2.73 1.91 -6.20
N HIS A 74 -3.62 2.49 -7.01
CA HIS A 74 -5.07 2.41 -6.79
C HIS A 74 -5.76 1.25 -7.54
N SER A 75 -5.04 0.46 -8.36
CA SER A 75 -5.65 -0.64 -9.11
C SER A 75 -4.65 -1.73 -9.46
N ARG A 76 -5.13 -2.98 -9.57
CA ARG A 76 -4.28 -4.10 -9.99
C ARG A 76 -3.75 -3.90 -11.41
N GLU A 77 -4.51 -3.26 -12.29
CA GLU A 77 -4.12 -3.03 -13.68
C GLU A 77 -2.92 -2.09 -13.81
N LEU A 78 -2.89 -1.01 -13.02
CA LEU A 78 -1.72 -0.12 -12.92
C LEU A 78 -0.57 -0.86 -12.25
N PHE A 79 -0.87 -1.66 -11.22
CA PHE A 79 0.14 -2.48 -10.55
C PHE A 79 0.81 -3.46 -11.50
N ILE A 80 0.12 -4.12 -12.42
CA ILE A 80 0.74 -5.04 -13.40
C ILE A 80 1.23 -4.35 -14.68
N GLY A 81 1.06 -3.03 -14.80
CA GLY A 81 1.50 -2.26 -15.97
C GLY A 81 0.60 -2.40 -17.21
N SER A 82 -0.62 -2.90 -17.05
CA SER A 82 -1.62 -2.96 -18.13
C SER A 82 -2.36 -1.62 -18.34
N LYS A 83 -2.22 -0.68 -17.40
CA LYS A 83 -2.67 0.72 -17.50
C LYS A 83 -1.53 1.65 -17.10
N GLU A 84 -1.59 2.87 -17.62
CA GLU A 84 -0.65 3.94 -17.33
C GLU A 84 -1.15 4.85 -16.21
N PHE A 85 -0.23 5.59 -15.59
CA PHE A 85 -0.56 6.65 -14.64
C PHE A 85 -1.39 7.73 -15.32
N ALA A 86 -2.57 8.03 -14.76
CA ALA A 86 -3.44 9.06 -15.29
C ALA A 86 -2.84 10.45 -15.03
N SER A 87 -2.69 11.23 -16.10
CA SER A 87 -2.35 12.64 -16.02
C SER A 87 -3.36 13.45 -16.83
N PHE A 88 -3.72 14.63 -16.34
CA PHE A 88 -4.62 15.54 -17.05
C PHE A 88 -4.15 16.98 -16.95
N GLU A 89 -4.35 17.72 -18.04
CA GLU A 89 -4.03 19.15 -18.08
C GLU A 89 -5.13 19.95 -17.38
N LEU A 90 -4.71 20.85 -16.49
CA LEU A 90 -5.56 21.82 -15.82
C LEU A 90 -5.70 23.08 -16.70
N PRO A 91 -6.76 23.90 -16.50
CA PRO A 91 -6.98 25.12 -17.28
C PRO A 91 -5.84 26.14 -17.24
N ASN A 92 -4.96 26.06 -16.23
CA ASN A 92 -3.77 26.92 -16.08
C ASN A 92 -2.51 26.36 -16.78
N GLY A 93 -2.63 25.25 -17.52
CA GLY A 93 -1.52 24.57 -18.21
C GLY A 93 -0.68 23.66 -17.30
N ALA A 94 -1.02 23.52 -16.01
CA ALA A 94 -0.36 22.55 -15.14
C ALA A 94 -0.89 21.13 -15.40
N THR A 95 -0.06 20.12 -15.22
CA THR A 95 -0.48 18.72 -15.24
C THR A 95 -0.83 18.26 -13.84
N PHE A 96 -2.01 17.68 -13.66
CA PHE A 96 -2.40 17.00 -12.44
C PHE A 96 -2.25 15.49 -12.61
N SER A 97 -1.82 14.84 -11.54
CA SER A 97 -1.75 13.39 -11.37
C SER A 97 -2.08 13.08 -9.91
N LEU A 98 -2.67 11.92 -9.64
CA LEU A 98 -2.81 11.42 -8.27
C LEU A 98 -1.46 11.01 -7.67
N HIS A 99 -0.43 10.89 -8.48
CA HIS A 99 0.95 10.67 -8.06
C HIS A 99 1.76 11.94 -8.27
N GLN A 100 2.27 12.51 -7.18
CA GLN A 100 3.08 13.73 -7.20
C GLN A 100 4.41 13.53 -7.96
N ASP A 101 4.97 12.32 -7.91
CA ASP A 101 6.19 11.94 -8.64
C ASP A 101 5.95 10.61 -9.37
N VAL A 102 5.58 10.70 -10.65
CA VAL A 102 5.27 9.53 -11.49
C VAL A 102 6.50 8.63 -11.70
N PRO A 103 7.71 9.15 -12.01
CA PRO A 103 8.91 8.32 -12.03
C PRO A 103 9.17 7.54 -10.74
N ALA A 104 9.08 8.19 -9.58
CA ALA A 104 9.25 7.51 -8.29
C ALA A 104 8.15 6.47 -8.03
N ALA A 105 6.90 6.78 -8.41
CA ALA A 105 5.80 5.83 -8.32
C ALA A 105 6.06 4.58 -9.17
N ARG A 106 6.54 4.74 -10.41
CA ARG A 106 6.92 3.63 -11.29
C ARG A 106 8.01 2.75 -10.68
N ASP A 107 9.08 3.35 -10.17
CA ASP A 107 10.17 2.63 -9.50
C ASP A 107 9.65 1.85 -8.27
N THR A 108 8.81 2.49 -7.44
CA THR A 108 8.15 1.84 -6.31
C THR A 108 7.33 0.62 -6.76
N LEU A 109 6.51 0.75 -7.80
CA LEU A 109 5.71 -0.38 -8.31
C LEU A 109 6.58 -1.50 -8.89
N GLU A 110 7.67 -1.19 -9.58
CA GLU A 110 8.62 -2.21 -10.07
C GLU A 110 9.24 -2.99 -8.92
N ARG A 111 9.65 -2.31 -7.83
CA ARG A 111 10.16 -2.98 -6.63
C ARG A 111 9.10 -3.85 -5.95
N MET A 112 7.85 -3.38 -5.88
CA MET A 112 6.75 -4.19 -5.35
C MET A 112 6.46 -5.43 -6.22
N ARG A 113 6.54 -5.32 -7.56
CA ARG A 113 6.43 -6.49 -8.45
C ARG A 113 7.56 -7.49 -8.19
N ILE A 114 8.78 -7.02 -7.96
CA ILE A 114 9.89 -7.89 -7.57
C ILE A 114 9.59 -8.62 -6.25
N MET A 115 8.97 -7.94 -5.27
CA MET A 115 8.51 -8.59 -4.03
C MET A 115 7.50 -9.71 -4.31
N GLU A 116 6.52 -9.47 -5.18
CA GLU A 116 5.52 -10.47 -5.55
C GLU A 116 6.14 -11.65 -6.32
N GLU A 117 6.94 -11.38 -7.35
CA GLU A 117 7.43 -12.40 -8.28
C GLU A 117 8.63 -13.19 -7.74
N LYS A 118 9.60 -12.51 -7.13
CA LYS A 118 10.87 -13.12 -6.70
C LYS A 118 10.87 -13.51 -5.24
N PHE A 119 10.26 -12.68 -4.38
CA PHE A 119 10.19 -12.94 -2.95
C PHE A 119 8.87 -13.60 -2.52
N ARG A 120 7.95 -13.83 -3.47
CA ARG A 120 6.65 -14.48 -3.23
C ARG A 120 5.82 -13.79 -2.14
N ALA A 121 5.97 -12.48 -2.01
CA ALA A 121 5.14 -11.70 -1.11
C ALA A 121 3.73 -11.52 -1.70
N HIS A 122 2.73 -11.68 -0.86
CA HIS A 122 1.34 -11.41 -1.19
C HIS A 122 1.08 -9.91 -1.08
N VAL A 123 0.79 -9.25 -2.20
CA VAL A 123 0.63 -7.78 -2.24
C VAL A 123 -0.83 -7.39 -2.13
N ALA A 124 -1.18 -6.66 -1.06
CA ALA A 124 -2.48 -6.03 -0.89
C ALA A 124 -2.35 -4.51 -1.11
N LEU A 125 -3.13 -3.96 -2.04
CA LEU A 125 -3.22 -2.51 -2.30
C LEU A 125 -4.49 -1.95 -1.65
N ALA A 126 -4.46 -0.68 -1.23
CA ALA A 126 -5.58 -0.08 -0.49
C ALA A 126 -6.92 -0.09 -1.27
N HIS A 127 -6.85 -0.05 -2.60
CA HIS A 127 -8.01 0.03 -3.49
C HIS A 127 -8.13 -1.14 -4.48
N ASP A 128 -7.51 -2.28 -4.19
CA ASP A 128 -7.61 -3.50 -5.01
C ASP A 128 -8.46 -4.57 -4.33
N THR A 129 -9.68 -4.76 -4.83
CA THR A 129 -10.63 -5.79 -4.35
C THR A 129 -10.53 -7.10 -5.14
N ALA A 130 -9.71 -7.17 -6.18
CA ALA A 130 -9.76 -8.26 -7.15
C ALA A 130 -9.42 -9.63 -6.54
N TRP A 131 -8.49 -9.67 -5.58
CA TRP A 131 -8.14 -10.90 -4.86
C TRP A 131 -9.27 -11.38 -3.93
N ILE A 132 -10.08 -10.46 -3.40
CA ILE A 132 -11.26 -10.78 -2.58
C ILE A 132 -12.38 -11.35 -3.46
N GLU A 133 -12.63 -10.72 -4.61
CA GLU A 133 -13.64 -11.14 -5.58
C GLU A 133 -13.33 -12.52 -6.17
N LYS A 134 -12.06 -12.72 -6.57
CA LYS A 134 -11.60 -13.99 -7.14
C LYS A 134 -11.44 -15.08 -6.09
N GLY A 135 -11.17 -14.70 -4.84
CA GLY A 135 -10.93 -15.62 -3.75
C GLY A 135 -9.70 -16.52 -3.98
N ASN A 136 -8.70 -16.03 -4.72
CA ASN A 136 -7.59 -16.84 -5.23
C ASN A 136 -6.29 -16.72 -4.41
N ASP A 137 -6.27 -15.85 -3.39
CA ASP A 137 -5.14 -15.66 -2.50
C ASP A 137 -5.52 -16.06 -1.07
N SER A 138 -5.22 -17.32 -0.70
CA SER A 138 -5.57 -17.84 0.63
C SER A 138 -4.85 -17.11 1.76
N VAL A 139 -3.68 -16.53 1.51
CA VAL A 139 -2.89 -15.82 2.52
C VAL A 139 -3.54 -14.47 2.80
N LEU A 140 -3.83 -13.66 1.78
CA LEU A 140 -4.53 -12.39 1.98
C LEU A 140 -5.92 -12.59 2.54
N LEU A 141 -6.65 -13.61 2.07
CA LEU A 141 -7.97 -13.93 2.61
C LEU A 141 -7.89 -14.26 4.11
N SER A 142 -6.84 -14.95 4.57
CA SER A 142 -6.67 -15.31 5.98
C SER A 142 -6.66 -14.11 6.95
N LEU A 143 -6.36 -12.91 6.45
CA LEU A 143 -6.38 -11.66 7.23
C LEU A 143 -7.78 -11.10 7.45
N LEU A 144 -8.77 -11.56 6.69
CA LEU A 144 -10.16 -11.14 6.77
C LEU A 144 -10.96 -12.16 7.56
N ASP A 145 -11.86 -11.69 8.44
CA ASP A 145 -12.84 -12.57 9.09
C ASP A 145 -13.96 -13.02 8.12
N ASP A 146 -14.69 -14.06 8.50
CA ASP A 146 -15.71 -14.66 7.65
C ASP A 146 -16.93 -13.74 7.42
N GLU A 147 -17.23 -12.86 8.38
CA GLU A 147 -18.31 -11.88 8.25
C GLU A 147 -17.96 -10.85 7.18
N PHE A 148 -16.78 -10.24 7.27
CA PHE A 148 -16.27 -9.29 6.30
C PHE A 148 -16.16 -9.90 4.90
N ARG A 149 -15.63 -11.12 4.77
CA ARG A 149 -15.55 -11.82 3.47
C ARG A 149 -16.94 -12.02 2.83
N ARG A 150 -17.97 -12.30 3.64
CA ARG A 150 -19.35 -12.45 3.15
C ARG A 150 -19.88 -11.09 2.71
N ASP A 151 -19.77 -10.10 3.57
CA ASP A 151 -20.39 -8.80 3.38
C ASP A 151 -19.77 -8.05 2.20
N ILE A 152 -18.44 -8.10 2.06
CA ILE A 152 -17.76 -7.46 0.93
C ILE A 152 -18.09 -8.13 -0.41
N ARG A 153 -18.27 -9.46 -0.46
CA ARG A 153 -18.68 -10.16 -1.70
C ARG A 153 -20.09 -9.76 -2.13
N VAL A 154 -21.00 -9.57 -1.15
CA VAL A 154 -22.34 -9.04 -1.42
C VAL A 154 -22.24 -7.61 -1.92
N ALA A 155 -21.50 -6.75 -1.22
CA ALA A 155 -21.32 -5.35 -1.56
C ALA A 155 -20.72 -5.14 -2.96
N LEU A 156 -19.67 -5.90 -3.31
CA LEU A 156 -19.02 -5.82 -4.63
C LEU A 156 -19.94 -6.27 -5.77
N LYS A 157 -20.76 -7.31 -5.53
CA LYS A 157 -21.76 -7.76 -6.51
C LYS A 157 -22.84 -6.70 -6.78
N HIS A 158 -23.17 -5.90 -5.76
CA HIS A 158 -24.24 -4.89 -5.82
C HIS A 158 -23.74 -3.45 -5.99
N GLN A 159 -22.43 -3.23 -6.03
CA GLN A 159 -21.79 -1.90 -6.01
C GLN A 159 -22.34 -0.99 -4.90
N THR A 160 -22.66 -1.56 -3.75
CA THR A 160 -23.16 -0.84 -2.58
C THR A 160 -22.03 -0.55 -1.60
N PRO A 161 -22.05 0.59 -0.87
CA PRO A 161 -21.13 0.82 0.24
C PRO A 161 -21.25 -0.27 1.31
N PHE A 162 -20.13 -0.60 1.96
CA PHE A 162 -20.05 -1.51 3.10
C PHE A 162 -19.60 -0.76 4.36
#